data_AF-A0A2E2PGT1-F1
#
_entry.id   AF-A0A2E2PGT1-F1
#
_cell.length_a   1.000
_cell.length_b   1.000
_cell.length_c   1.000
_cell.angle_alpha   90.00
_cell.angle_beta   90.00
_cell.angle_gamma   90.00
#
_symmetry.space_group_name_H-M   'P 1'
#
loop_
_entity.id
_entity.type
_entity.pdbx_description
1 polymer ?
#
loop_
_entity_poly.entity_id
_entity_poly.type
_entity_poly.pdbx_seq_one_letter_code
_entity_poly.pdbx_strand_id
1 'polypeptide(L)'
;MLSLSLYSSSQSVSVSIYRNKEKLLFLEKKNQDIKKSDELILLIQKALKKEPFNSITHIYFSRGPGGFTAIRALISISQGLAIAGEARIQTVTIFEAFISALKEKITGNILVLFKDSRKDYYFQFFKNKKGLWIKDSNIFCGNFKKIELKIKNYCDTKTEHKINIITDKFNFEFDCLSNKRLIELEINADSISQAIISGYGKNTVRPVYHQKHYGKKN
;
A
#
# COMPACT_ATOMS: atom_id res chain seq x y z
N MET A 1 -16.59 -6.03 15.14
CA MET A 1 -16.37 -5.90 13.68
C MET A 1 -15.34 -6.93 13.26
N LEU A 2 -15.66 -7.81 12.31
CA LEU A 2 -14.69 -8.73 11.71
C LEU A 2 -14.37 -8.25 10.29
N SER A 3 -13.10 -8.24 9.91
CA SER A 3 -12.62 -7.72 8.64
C SER A 3 -11.61 -8.63 7.97
N LEU A 4 -11.75 -8.82 6.66
CA LEU A 4 -10.84 -9.56 5.80
C LEU A 4 -9.99 -8.58 4.99
N SER A 5 -8.68 -8.66 5.10
CA SER A 5 -7.75 -7.84 4.32
C SER A 5 -7.01 -8.65 3.30
N LEU A 6 -6.87 -8.10 2.10
CA LEU A 6 -6.30 -8.73 0.92
C LEU A 6 -5.14 -7.89 0.38
N TYR A 7 -4.07 -8.56 0.00
CA TYR A 7 -2.94 -7.94 -0.67
C TYR A 7 -2.33 -8.85 -1.73
N SER A 8 -1.92 -8.25 -2.84
CA SER A 8 -1.21 -8.95 -3.91
C SER A 8 -0.23 -7.98 -4.57
N SER A 9 0.99 -8.48 -4.78
CA SER A 9 2.08 -7.83 -5.51
C SER A 9 2.70 -8.82 -6.50
N SER A 10 3.74 -8.38 -7.22
CA SER A 10 4.56 -9.28 -8.05
C SER A 10 5.29 -10.34 -7.22
N GLN A 11 5.64 -10.04 -5.96
CA GLN A 11 6.46 -10.91 -5.12
C GLN A 11 5.62 -11.78 -4.18
N SER A 12 4.50 -11.27 -3.67
CA SER A 12 3.73 -11.91 -2.61
C SER A 12 2.22 -11.78 -2.79
N VAL A 13 1.50 -12.70 -2.17
CA VAL A 13 0.04 -12.63 -1.96
C VAL A 13 -0.21 -12.92 -0.50
N SER A 14 -1.07 -12.13 0.15
CA SER A 14 -1.39 -12.31 1.56
C SER A 14 -2.82 -11.95 1.88
N VAL A 15 -3.29 -12.54 2.98
CA VAL A 15 -4.62 -12.34 3.56
C VAL A 15 -4.48 -12.20 5.07
N SER A 16 -5.24 -11.30 5.69
CA SER A 16 -5.35 -11.23 7.15
C SER A 16 -6.81 -11.12 7.60
N ILE A 17 -7.11 -11.65 8.78
CA ILE A 17 -8.40 -11.45 9.45
C ILE A 17 -8.16 -10.68 10.74
N TYR A 18 -8.98 -9.66 10.96
CA TYR A 18 -8.97 -8.82 12.14
C TYR A 18 -10.34 -8.81 12.80
N ARG A 19 -10.34 -8.81 14.13
CA ARG A 19 -11.51 -8.50 14.96
C ARG A 19 -11.25 -7.18 15.66
N ASN A 20 -11.98 -6.15 15.24
CA ASN A 20 -11.74 -4.77 15.64
C ASN A 20 -10.29 -4.35 15.34
N LYS A 21 -9.42 -4.28 16.36
CA LYS A 21 -8.00 -3.92 16.23
C LYS A 21 -7.06 -5.12 16.43
N GLU A 22 -7.61 -6.29 16.77
CA GLU A 22 -6.85 -7.49 17.07
C GLU A 22 -6.72 -8.36 15.82
N LYS A 23 -5.50 -8.82 15.54
CA LYS A 23 -5.21 -9.75 14.45
C LYS A 23 -5.54 -11.18 14.88
N LEU A 24 -6.43 -11.83 14.15
CA LEU A 24 -6.77 -13.24 14.38
C LEU A 24 -5.99 -14.19 13.46
N LEU A 25 -5.73 -13.77 12.22
CA LEU A 25 -5.08 -14.60 11.22
C LEU A 25 -4.23 -13.75 10.28
N PHE A 26 -3.09 -14.30 9.90
CA PHE A 26 -2.27 -13.81 8.79
C PHE A 26 -1.78 -15.02 7.98
N LEU A 27 -2.00 -14.99 6.68
CA LEU A 27 -1.52 -15.98 5.72
C LEU A 27 -0.80 -15.25 4.59
N GLU A 28 0.36 -15.76 4.20
CA GLU A 28 1.15 -15.19 3.11
C GLU A 28 1.82 -16.28 2.30
N LYS A 29 1.94 -16.04 1.00
CA LYS A 29 2.73 -16.85 0.09
C LYS A 29 3.63 -15.93 -0.75
N LYS A 30 4.94 -16.18 -0.68
CA LYS A 30 5.97 -15.45 -1.45
C LYS A 30 6.52 -16.40 -2.50
N ASN A 31 6.42 -16.02 -3.78
CA ASN A 31 7.09 -16.66 -4.92
C ASN A 31 6.70 -15.90 -6.20
N GLN A 32 7.66 -15.65 -7.11
CA GLN A 32 7.42 -14.94 -8.37
C GLN A 32 6.62 -15.78 -9.39
N ASP A 33 6.77 -17.11 -9.38
CA ASP A 33 6.21 -18.01 -10.42
C ASP A 33 4.76 -18.45 -10.18
N ILE A 34 4.12 -17.84 -9.19
CA ILE A 34 2.78 -18.19 -8.76
C ILE A 34 1.72 -17.46 -9.58
N LYS A 35 0.66 -18.18 -9.97
CA LYS A 35 -0.62 -17.58 -10.40
C LYS A 35 -1.29 -16.85 -9.23
N LYS A 36 -1.03 -15.54 -9.14
CA LYS A 36 -1.36 -14.71 -7.96
C LYS A 36 -2.84 -14.70 -7.61
N SER A 37 -3.73 -14.62 -8.60
CA SER A 37 -5.18 -14.62 -8.38
C SER A 37 -5.65 -15.94 -7.78
N ASP A 38 -5.15 -17.07 -8.30
CA ASP A 38 -5.53 -18.41 -7.81
C ASP A 38 -5.07 -18.59 -6.36
N GLU A 39 -3.83 -18.21 -6.05
CA GLU A 39 -3.35 -18.27 -4.67
C GLU A 39 -4.08 -17.31 -3.74
N LEU A 40 -4.46 -16.13 -4.20
CA LEU A 40 -5.25 -15.21 -3.38
C LEU A 40 -6.58 -15.86 -2.98
N ILE A 41 -7.27 -16.49 -3.94
CA ILE A 41 -8.51 -17.24 -3.67
C ILE A 41 -8.24 -18.40 -2.71
N LEU A 42 -7.16 -19.17 -2.88
CA LEU A 42 -6.80 -20.25 -1.97
C LEU A 42 -6.53 -19.76 -0.54
N LEU A 43 -5.84 -18.62 -0.38
CA LEU A 43 -5.60 -18.01 0.93
C LEU A 43 -6.90 -17.51 1.56
N ILE A 44 -7.80 -16.90 0.78
CA ILE A 44 -9.13 -16.48 1.23
C ILE A 44 -9.93 -17.70 1.70
N GLN A 45 -9.99 -18.78 0.93
CA GLN A 45 -10.69 -20.00 1.32
C GLN A 45 -10.13 -20.58 2.62
N LYS A 46 -8.81 -20.62 2.79
CA LYS A 46 -8.18 -21.05 4.06
C LYS A 46 -8.56 -20.15 5.23
N ALA A 47 -8.65 -18.84 5.00
CA ALA A 47 -9.05 -17.88 6.02
C ALA A 47 -10.52 -18.06 6.43
N LEU A 48 -11.42 -18.23 5.46
CA LEU A 48 -12.86 -18.42 5.67
C LEU A 48 -13.24 -19.81 6.22
N LYS A 49 -12.31 -20.78 6.22
CA LYS A 49 -12.49 -22.03 6.98
C LYS A 49 -12.37 -21.82 8.49
N LYS A 50 -11.66 -20.78 8.93
CA LYS A 50 -11.43 -20.49 10.36
C LYS A 50 -12.49 -19.57 10.95
N GLU A 51 -13.09 -18.70 10.13
CA GLU A 51 -14.11 -17.76 10.55
C GLU A 51 -15.29 -17.80 9.56
N PRO A 52 -16.54 -17.84 10.03
CA PRO A 52 -17.70 -17.96 9.14
C PRO A 52 -17.81 -16.75 8.22
N PHE A 53 -17.97 -16.99 6.92
CA PHE A 53 -17.97 -15.92 5.89
C PHE A 53 -18.95 -14.79 6.20
N ASN A 54 -20.17 -15.10 6.64
CA ASN A 54 -21.21 -14.12 6.95
C ASN A 54 -20.87 -13.21 8.14
N SER A 55 -19.84 -13.54 8.94
CA SER A 55 -19.37 -12.67 10.01
C SER A 55 -18.42 -11.57 9.52
N ILE A 56 -17.88 -11.68 8.30
CA ILE A 56 -16.98 -10.71 7.69
C ILE A 56 -17.78 -9.48 7.25
N THR A 57 -17.80 -8.48 8.13
CA THR A 57 -18.52 -7.21 7.88
C THR A 57 -17.76 -6.24 6.98
N HIS A 58 -16.45 -6.43 6.82
CA HIS A 58 -15.59 -5.50 6.08
C HIS A 58 -14.51 -6.21 5.25
N ILE A 59 -14.21 -5.64 4.09
CA ILE A 59 -13.15 -6.11 3.18
C ILE A 59 -12.18 -4.98 2.89
N TYR A 60 -10.90 -5.26 3.09
CA TYR A 60 -9.81 -4.29 3.00
C TYR A 60 -8.83 -4.66 1.89
N PHE A 61 -8.37 -3.67 1.12
CA PHE A 61 -7.27 -3.86 0.16
C PHE A 61 -6.60 -2.53 -0.22
N SER A 62 -5.41 -2.60 -0.82
CA SER A 62 -4.78 -1.44 -1.45
C SER A 62 -5.33 -1.20 -2.85
N ARG A 63 -5.84 0.00 -3.12
CA ARG A 63 -6.27 0.43 -4.46
C ARG A 63 -5.12 0.95 -5.33
N GLY A 64 -3.88 0.74 -4.89
CA GLY A 64 -2.67 1.09 -5.60
C GLY A 64 -2.05 2.46 -5.23
N PRO A 65 -1.12 2.96 -6.05
CA PRO A 65 -0.62 2.35 -7.29
C PRO A 65 0.13 1.01 -7.04
N GLY A 66 0.34 0.24 -8.10
CA GLY A 66 0.77 -1.16 -8.02
C GLY A 66 0.32 -1.94 -9.25
N GLY A 67 0.62 -3.25 -9.26
CA GLY A 67 0.55 -4.05 -10.47
C GLY A 67 -0.86 -4.04 -11.04
N PHE A 68 -1.00 -3.63 -12.30
CA PHE A 68 -2.31 -3.40 -12.92
C PHE A 68 -3.24 -4.62 -12.79
N THR A 69 -2.71 -5.81 -13.08
CA THR A 69 -3.43 -7.08 -12.95
C THR A 69 -3.77 -7.39 -11.50
N ALA A 70 -2.84 -7.19 -10.57
CA ALA A 70 -3.04 -7.45 -9.14
C ALA A 70 -4.13 -6.54 -8.55
N ILE A 71 -4.10 -5.23 -8.85
CA ILE A 71 -5.12 -4.28 -8.39
C ILE A 71 -6.51 -4.68 -8.92
N ARG A 72 -6.62 -5.04 -10.20
CA ARG A 72 -7.91 -5.46 -10.77
C ARG A 72 -8.42 -6.75 -10.13
N ALA A 73 -7.53 -7.73 -9.92
CA ALA A 73 -7.90 -8.97 -9.23
C ALA A 73 -8.41 -8.67 -7.81
N LEU A 74 -7.70 -7.84 -7.04
CA LEU A 74 -8.12 -7.42 -5.69
C LEU A 74 -9.49 -6.75 -5.71
N ILE A 75 -9.73 -5.81 -6.63
CA ILE A 75 -11.01 -5.11 -6.76
C ILE A 75 -12.14 -6.10 -7.07
N SER A 76 -11.99 -6.92 -8.12
CA SER A 76 -13.02 -7.86 -8.55
C SER A 76 -13.37 -8.89 -7.47
N ILE A 77 -12.34 -9.48 -6.84
CA ILE A 77 -12.53 -10.44 -5.75
C ILE A 77 -13.22 -9.78 -4.56
N SER A 78 -12.75 -8.59 -4.15
CA SER A 78 -13.34 -7.87 -3.01
C SER A 78 -14.79 -7.49 -3.26
N GLN A 79 -15.14 -7.06 -4.48
CA GLN A 79 -16.52 -6.75 -4.85
C GLN A 79 -17.42 -7.98 -4.81
N GLY A 80 -16.96 -9.10 -5.37
CA GLY A 80 -17.73 -10.36 -5.31
C GLY A 80 -17.98 -10.83 -3.88
N LEU A 81 -16.94 -10.81 -3.04
CA LEU A 81 -17.07 -11.13 -1.61
C LEU A 81 -17.97 -10.15 -0.86
N ALA A 82 -17.87 -8.85 -1.15
CA ALA A 82 -18.69 -7.83 -0.50
C ALA A 82 -20.17 -8.00 -0.83
N ILE A 83 -20.52 -8.31 -2.07
CA ILE A 83 -21.89 -8.57 -2.49
C ILE A 83 -22.41 -9.85 -1.81
N ALA A 84 -21.61 -10.93 -1.82
CA ALA A 84 -22.03 -12.22 -1.28
C ALA A 84 -22.19 -12.22 0.25
N GLY A 85 -21.39 -11.42 0.97
CA GLY A 85 -21.41 -11.36 2.43
C GLY A 85 -22.02 -10.08 3.01
N GLU A 86 -22.64 -9.24 2.17
CA GLU A 86 -23.15 -7.91 2.55
C GLU A 86 -22.11 -7.03 3.28
N ALA A 87 -20.83 -7.20 2.92
CA ALA A 87 -19.71 -6.55 3.57
C ALA A 87 -19.41 -5.17 2.97
N ARG A 88 -18.86 -4.27 3.78
CA ARG A 88 -18.39 -2.96 3.32
C ARG A 88 -16.95 -3.05 2.83
N ILE A 89 -16.63 -2.34 1.74
CA ILE A 89 -15.26 -2.24 1.25
C ILE A 89 -14.61 -0.95 1.76
N GLN A 90 -13.41 -1.07 2.32
CA GLN A 90 -12.54 0.07 2.61
C GLN A 90 -11.18 -0.14 1.96
N THR A 91 -10.60 0.93 1.41
CA THR A 91 -9.31 0.86 0.73
C THR A 91 -8.33 1.90 1.24
N VAL A 92 -7.04 1.64 1.01
CA VAL A 92 -5.93 2.57 1.22
C VAL A 92 -5.09 2.66 -0.05
N THR A 93 -4.28 3.71 -0.17
CA THR A 93 -3.18 3.71 -1.14
C THR A 93 -2.01 2.92 -0.58
N ILE A 94 -1.16 2.39 -1.47
CA ILE A 94 0.03 1.65 -1.04
C ILE A 94 0.94 2.49 -0.14
N PHE A 95 1.03 3.80 -0.40
CA PHE A 95 1.82 4.72 0.40
C PHE A 95 1.30 4.85 1.84
N GLU A 96 -0.02 4.90 2.03
CA GLU A 96 -0.62 4.88 3.38
C GLU A 96 -0.33 3.56 4.11
N ALA A 97 -0.24 2.44 3.37
CA ALA A 97 0.19 1.16 3.95
C ALA A 97 1.65 1.17 4.42
N PHE A 98 2.57 1.75 3.64
CA PHE A 98 3.96 1.97 4.08
C PHE A 98 4.05 2.83 5.32
N ILE A 99 3.36 3.97 5.32
CA ILE A 99 3.34 4.88 6.47
C ILE A 99 2.83 4.17 7.72
N SER A 100 1.78 3.36 7.59
CA SER A 100 1.23 2.62 8.74
C SER A 100 2.09 1.43 9.18
N ALA A 101 2.96 0.91 8.32
CA ALA A 101 3.88 -0.17 8.65
C ALA A 101 5.15 0.33 9.38
N LEU A 102 5.39 1.64 9.44
CA LEU A 102 6.48 2.23 10.20
C LEU A 102 6.27 2.01 11.70
N LYS A 103 7.19 1.29 12.33
CA LYS A 103 7.22 1.10 13.80
C LYS A 103 8.14 2.11 14.49
N GLU A 104 9.05 2.70 13.74
CA GLU A 104 10.08 3.57 14.26
C GLU A 104 9.58 5.01 14.45
N LYS A 105 9.99 5.65 15.53
CA LYS A 105 9.79 7.09 15.70
C LYS A 105 10.72 7.83 14.74
N ILE A 106 10.12 8.49 13.76
CA ILE A 106 10.82 9.25 12.72
C ILE A 106 10.50 10.72 12.89
N THR A 107 11.54 11.56 12.80
CA THR A 107 11.42 13.01 12.70
C THR A 107 11.73 13.47 11.27
N GLY A 108 11.20 14.63 10.89
CA GLY A 108 11.38 15.21 9.57
C GLY A 108 10.38 14.74 8.53
N ASN A 109 10.72 14.97 7.26
CA ASN A 109 9.86 14.61 6.14
C ASN A 109 10.08 13.15 5.72
N ILE A 110 9.05 12.55 5.14
CA ILE A 110 9.11 11.19 4.61
C ILE A 110 8.87 11.22 3.10
N LEU A 111 9.72 10.52 2.37
CA LEU A 111 9.47 10.11 0.99
C LEU A 111 9.17 8.61 1.00
N VAL A 112 7.97 8.21 0.63
CA VAL A 112 7.69 6.81 0.31
C VAL A 112 7.93 6.61 -1.17
N LEU A 113 8.73 5.62 -1.52
CA LEU A 113 9.15 5.27 -2.87
C LEU A 113 8.92 3.77 -3.07
N PHE A 114 8.24 3.34 -4.12
CA PHE A 114 8.10 1.91 -4.38
C PHE A 114 8.18 1.59 -5.89
N LYS A 115 8.56 0.34 -6.20
CA LYS A 115 8.76 -0.10 -7.59
C LYS A 115 7.83 -1.25 -7.97
N ASP A 116 6.83 -0.91 -8.75
CA ASP A 116 5.75 -1.82 -9.14
C ASP A 116 6.17 -2.99 -10.06
N SER A 117 7.04 -2.76 -11.05
CA SER A 117 7.60 -3.80 -11.96
C SER A 117 8.28 -3.19 -13.18
N ARG A 118 7.87 -1.97 -13.55
CA ARG A 118 8.44 -1.20 -14.67
C ARG A 118 9.74 -0.49 -14.27
N LYS A 119 10.36 0.17 -15.27
CA LYS A 119 11.56 1.01 -15.07
C LYS A 119 11.32 2.18 -14.11
N ASP A 120 10.10 2.71 -14.09
CA ASP A 120 9.73 3.86 -13.26
C ASP A 120 9.31 3.45 -11.84
N TYR A 121 9.54 4.37 -10.91
CA TYR A 121 9.11 4.28 -9.53
C TYR A 121 7.90 5.18 -9.29
N TYR A 122 7.08 4.79 -8.31
CA TYR A 122 6.05 5.65 -7.78
C TYR A 122 6.48 6.21 -6.44
N PHE A 123 6.19 7.48 -6.19
CA PHE A 123 6.60 8.12 -4.95
C PHE A 123 5.66 9.21 -4.47
N GLN A 124 5.66 9.44 -3.17
CA GLN A 124 4.83 10.46 -2.51
C GLN A 124 5.51 10.98 -1.25
N PHE A 125 5.41 12.29 -1.02
CA PHE A 125 5.91 12.93 0.19
C PHE A 125 4.85 12.96 1.28
N PHE A 126 5.29 12.79 2.52
CA PHE A 126 4.50 12.87 3.73
C PHE A 126 5.19 13.78 4.74
N LYS A 127 4.37 14.51 5.50
CA LYS A 127 4.80 15.33 6.62
C LYS A 127 4.10 14.90 7.90
N ASN A 128 4.76 15.08 9.02
CA ASN A 128 4.13 14.88 10.32
C ASN A 128 3.31 16.12 10.69
N LYS A 129 2.03 15.93 11.04
CA LYS A 129 1.18 16.97 11.60
C LYS A 129 0.58 16.44 12.91
N LYS A 130 1.10 16.93 14.04
CA LYS A 130 0.65 16.56 15.40
C LYS A 130 0.67 15.04 15.64
N GLY A 131 1.74 14.36 15.22
CA GLY A 131 1.91 12.93 15.42
C GLY A 131 1.31 12.05 14.31
N LEU A 132 0.53 12.62 13.39
CA LEU A 132 -0.02 11.88 12.24
C LEU A 132 0.73 12.22 10.95
N TRP A 133 1.07 11.20 10.17
CA TRP A 133 1.64 11.38 8.84
C TRP A 133 0.55 11.70 7.83
N ILE A 134 0.63 12.87 7.21
CA ILE A 134 -0.31 13.30 6.18
C ILE A 134 0.41 13.48 4.85
N LYS A 135 -0.33 13.27 3.76
CA LYS A 135 0.16 13.48 2.39
C LYS A 135 0.56 14.95 2.23
N ASP A 136 1.77 15.19 1.75
CA ASP A 136 2.27 16.54 1.44
C ASP A 136 2.48 16.77 -0.06
N SER A 137 2.23 15.74 -0.87
CA SER A 137 2.26 15.85 -2.32
C SER A 137 1.20 14.98 -2.99
N ASN A 138 0.97 15.25 -4.28
CA ASN A 138 0.37 14.27 -5.17
C ASN A 138 1.30 13.04 -5.31
N ILE A 139 0.73 11.94 -5.78
CA ILE A 139 1.51 10.77 -6.19
C ILE A 139 2.26 11.12 -7.47
N PHE A 140 3.53 10.78 -7.55
CA PHE A 140 4.38 10.94 -8.72
C PHE A 140 4.82 9.58 -9.28
N CYS A 141 5.27 9.59 -10.54
CA CYS A 141 5.90 8.46 -11.20
C CYS A 141 7.08 8.93 -12.06
N GLY A 142 8.18 8.18 -12.04
CA GLY A 142 9.28 8.33 -12.99
C GLY A 142 10.58 7.67 -12.55
N ASN A 143 11.62 7.92 -13.34
CA ASN A 143 12.98 7.43 -13.11
C ASN A 143 13.72 8.23 -12.01
N PHE A 144 14.95 7.79 -11.69
CA PHE A 144 15.82 8.41 -10.69
C PHE A 144 16.03 9.90 -10.88
N LYS A 145 16.36 10.36 -12.09
CA LYS A 145 16.56 11.80 -12.38
C LYS A 145 15.34 12.64 -11.99
N LYS A 146 14.12 12.13 -12.27
CA LYS A 146 12.88 12.82 -11.90
C LYS A 146 12.63 12.81 -10.40
N ILE A 147 12.97 11.71 -9.73
CA ILE A 147 12.87 11.60 -8.26
C ILE A 147 13.80 12.62 -7.60
N GLU A 148 15.06 12.67 -8.03
CA GLU A 148 16.05 13.63 -7.50
C GLU A 148 15.62 15.07 -7.68
N LEU A 149 15.12 15.43 -8.87
CA LEU A 149 14.58 16.77 -9.13
C LEU A 149 13.41 17.09 -8.18
N LYS A 150 12.51 16.13 -7.95
CA LYS A 150 11.39 16.31 -7.04
C LYS A 150 11.81 16.41 -5.58
N ILE A 151 12.85 15.68 -5.18
CA ILE A 151 13.46 15.77 -3.85
C ILE A 151 14.06 17.16 -3.64
N LYS A 152 14.89 17.64 -4.58
CA LYS A 152 15.50 18.98 -4.51
C LYS A 152 14.43 20.07 -4.36
N ASN A 153 13.47 20.11 -5.29
CA ASN A 153 12.38 21.08 -5.25
C ASN A 153 11.53 20.97 -3.97
N TYR A 154 11.38 19.76 -3.41
CA TYR A 154 10.68 19.59 -2.15
C TYR A 154 11.49 20.19 -1.00
N CYS A 155 12.77 19.84 -0.87
CA CYS A 155 13.67 20.40 0.16
C CYS A 155 13.75 21.92 0.11
N ASP A 156 13.87 22.53 -1.08
CA ASP A 156 13.99 23.99 -1.25
C ASP A 156 12.78 24.75 -0.68
N THR A 157 11.62 24.08 -0.56
CA THR A 157 10.39 24.66 -0.01
C THR A 157 10.19 24.39 1.48
N LYS A 158 11.08 23.62 2.12
CA LYS A 158 10.97 23.21 3.52
C LYS A 158 12.06 23.82 4.38
N THR A 159 11.70 24.12 5.62
CA THR A 159 12.66 24.56 6.65
C THR A 159 13.57 23.40 7.07
N GLU A 160 13.06 22.17 7.08
CA GLU A 160 13.81 20.97 7.44
C GLU A 160 14.23 20.17 6.21
N HIS A 161 15.55 20.01 6.04
CA HIS A 161 16.18 19.37 4.89
C HIS A 161 16.40 17.86 5.07
N LYS A 162 15.97 17.30 6.21
CA LYS A 162 16.06 15.87 6.50
C LYS A 162 14.89 15.13 5.85
N ILE A 163 15.21 14.18 4.98
CA ILE A 163 14.24 13.28 4.34
C ILE A 163 14.58 11.83 4.71
N ASN A 164 13.57 11.13 5.22
CA ASN A 164 13.62 9.69 5.43
C ASN A 164 12.96 9.02 4.23
N ILE A 165 13.63 8.05 3.62
CA ILE A 165 13.14 7.32 2.45
C ILE A 165 12.64 5.96 2.90
N ILE A 166 11.39 5.65 2.56
CA ILE A 166 10.77 4.36 2.83
C ILE A 166 10.54 3.64 1.51
N THR A 167 10.91 2.35 1.44
CA THR A 167 10.88 1.59 0.19
C THR A 167 10.56 0.11 0.35
N ASP A 168 10.06 -0.54 -0.71
CA ASP A 168 9.94 -2.00 -0.85
C ASP A 168 11.21 -2.70 -1.36
N LYS A 169 12.24 -1.93 -1.75
CA LYS A 169 13.48 -2.46 -2.34
C LYS A 169 14.73 -1.77 -1.83
N PHE A 170 15.78 -2.57 -1.62
CA PHE A 170 17.10 -2.10 -1.20
C PHE A 170 17.90 -1.53 -2.38
N ASN A 171 18.78 -0.60 -2.04
CA ASN A 171 19.75 0.15 -2.85
C ASN A 171 19.19 1.25 -3.75
N PHE A 172 19.04 2.44 -3.15
CA PHE A 172 19.02 3.71 -3.86
C PHE A 172 20.10 4.65 -3.33
N GLU A 173 20.98 5.09 -4.22
CA GLU A 173 21.85 6.21 -3.98
C GLU A 173 21.31 7.43 -4.71
N PHE A 174 20.78 8.38 -3.94
CA PHE A 174 20.48 9.73 -4.39
C PHE A 174 21.63 10.62 -3.96
N ASP A 175 22.37 11.18 -4.92
CA ASP A 175 23.53 12.04 -4.68
C ASP A 175 23.11 13.37 -4.03
N CYS A 176 21.85 13.77 -4.26
CA CYS A 176 21.30 15.01 -3.72
C CYS A 176 20.97 14.99 -2.23
N LEU A 177 21.16 13.87 -1.53
CA LEU A 177 20.80 13.72 -0.13
C LEU A 177 22.02 13.31 0.72
N SER A 178 22.62 14.30 1.38
CA SER A 178 23.72 14.11 2.34
C SER A 178 23.27 13.50 3.67
N ASN A 179 22.04 13.79 4.12
CA ASN A 179 21.46 13.31 5.38
C ASN A 179 20.17 12.50 5.15
N LYS A 180 20.31 11.29 4.59
CA LYS A 180 19.19 10.37 4.37
C LYS A 180 19.19 9.21 5.36
N ARG A 181 18.00 8.82 5.79
CA ARG A 181 17.76 7.52 6.43
C ARG A 181 16.94 6.68 5.46
N LEU A 182 17.44 5.50 5.10
CA LEU A 182 16.70 4.52 4.30
C LEU A 182 16.03 3.50 5.23
N ILE A 183 14.75 3.25 5.02
CA ILE A 183 13.97 2.27 5.77
C ILE A 183 13.30 1.36 4.75
N GLU A 184 13.67 0.09 4.75
CA GLU A 184 12.99 -0.92 3.95
C GLU A 184 11.80 -1.49 4.71
N LEU A 185 10.65 -1.58 4.05
CA LEU A 185 9.45 -2.20 4.57
C LEU A 185 8.81 -3.07 3.51
N GLU A 186 8.39 -4.27 3.91
CA GLU A 186 7.53 -5.10 3.10
C GLU A 186 6.07 -4.81 3.42
N ILE A 187 5.25 -4.68 2.37
CA ILE A 187 3.80 -4.48 2.49
C ILE A 187 3.08 -5.79 2.24
N ASN A 188 2.11 -6.06 3.09
CA ASN A 188 1.25 -7.24 3.03
C ASN A 188 -0.16 -6.88 3.53
N ALA A 189 -1.07 -7.86 3.57
CA ALA A 189 -2.43 -7.67 4.05
C ALA A 189 -2.52 -7.17 5.50
N ASP A 190 -1.50 -7.39 6.33
CA ASP A 190 -1.43 -6.86 7.68
C ASP A 190 -1.24 -5.34 7.66
N SER A 191 -0.28 -4.86 6.88
CA SER A 191 -0.02 -3.43 6.67
C SER A 191 -1.25 -2.68 6.16
N ILE A 192 -2.06 -3.32 5.29
CA ILE A 192 -3.33 -2.76 4.82
C ILE A 192 -4.34 -2.60 5.97
N SER A 193 -4.54 -3.64 6.78
CA SER A 193 -5.45 -3.60 7.94
C SER A 193 -5.03 -2.50 8.90
N GLN A 194 -3.74 -2.44 9.23
CA GLN A 194 -3.19 -1.44 10.14
C GLN A 194 -3.40 -0.01 9.63
N ALA A 195 -3.23 0.22 8.33
CA ALA A 195 -3.49 1.54 7.74
C ALA A 195 -4.95 1.96 7.89
N ILE A 196 -5.90 1.05 7.66
CA ILE A 196 -7.32 1.33 7.82
C ILE A 196 -7.67 1.58 9.30
N ILE A 197 -7.18 0.75 10.21
CA ILE A 197 -7.36 0.90 11.66
C ILE A 197 -6.77 2.25 12.15
N SER A 198 -5.68 2.69 11.54
CA SER A 198 -5.01 3.98 11.82
C SER A 198 -5.72 5.19 11.20
N GLY A 199 -6.86 4.98 10.52
CA GLY A 199 -7.70 6.07 10.01
C GLY A 199 -7.44 6.46 8.56
N TYR A 200 -6.61 5.72 7.80
CA TYR A 200 -6.38 6.02 6.38
C TYR A 200 -7.46 5.43 5.45
N GLY A 201 -8.37 4.60 5.96
CA GLY A 201 -9.37 3.90 5.18
C GLY A 201 -10.33 4.83 4.43
N LYS A 202 -10.66 4.47 3.18
CA LYS A 202 -11.61 5.21 2.33
C LYS A 202 -12.64 4.29 1.72
N ASN A 203 -13.88 4.77 1.63
CA ASN A 203 -15.01 4.05 1.04
C ASN A 203 -15.04 4.22 -0.49
N THR A 204 -13.99 3.77 -1.18
CA THR A 204 -13.89 3.86 -2.63
C THR A 204 -13.06 2.72 -3.19
N VAL A 205 -13.52 2.11 -4.28
CA VAL A 205 -12.78 1.08 -5.02
C VAL A 205 -12.07 1.64 -6.27
N ARG A 206 -12.20 2.95 -6.53
CA ARG A 206 -11.56 3.58 -7.70
C ARG A 206 -10.04 3.37 -7.64
N PRO A 207 -9.45 2.64 -8.60
CA PRO A 207 -8.02 2.36 -8.60
C PRO A 207 -7.22 3.65 -8.78
N VAL A 208 -6.06 3.71 -8.14
CA VAL A 208 -5.10 4.79 -8.31
C VAL A 208 -4.10 4.39 -9.38
N TYR A 209 -4.42 4.74 -10.62
CA TYR A 209 -3.48 4.66 -11.73
C TYR A 209 -2.80 6.02 -11.89
N HIS A 210 -1.49 6.02 -12.06
CA HIS A 210 -0.75 7.25 -12.34
C HIS A 210 -0.27 7.32 -13.81
N GLN A 211 -0.32 6.23 -14.56
CA GLN A 211 0.01 6.27 -15.99
C GLN A 211 -1.19 6.67 -16.85
N LYS A 212 -1.01 7.72 -17.66
CA LYS A 212 -2.00 8.27 -18.59
C LYS A 212 -2.52 7.27 -19.64
N HIS A 213 -1.78 6.19 -19.92
CA HIS A 213 -2.14 5.18 -20.91
C HIS A 213 -3.32 4.28 -20.51
N TYR A 214 -3.66 4.22 -19.22
CA TYR A 214 -4.80 3.41 -18.73
C TYR A 214 -6.09 4.22 -18.56
N GLY A 215 -6.06 5.52 -18.88
CA GLY A 215 -7.13 6.46 -18.52
C GLY A 215 -7.35 7.59 -19.52
N LYS A 216 -7.11 7.39 -20.82
CA LYS A 216 -7.85 8.18 -21.81
C LYS A 216 -9.24 7.59 -21.95
N LYS A 217 -10.21 8.15 -21.23
CA LYS A 217 -11.57 8.18 -21.75
C LYS A 217 -11.52 9.11 -22.96
N ASN A 218 -11.86 8.58 -24.13
CA ASN A 218 -12.37 9.43 -25.21
C ASN A 218 -13.67 10.06 -24.74
#